data_AF-A0AAC9PJQ4-F1
#
_entry.id   AF-A0AAC9PJQ4-F1
#
_cell.length_a   1.000
_cell.length_b   1.000
_cell.length_c   1.000
_cell.angle_alpha   90.00
_cell.angle_beta   90.00
_cell.angle_gamma   90.00
#
_symmetry.space_group_name_H-M   'P 1'
#
loop_
_entity.id
_entity.type
_entity.pdbx_description
1 polymer ?
#
loop_
_entity_poly.entity_id
_entity_poly.type
_entity_poly.pdbx_seq_one_letter_code
_entity_poly.pdbx_strand_id
1 'polypeptide(L)'
;MKLSKDNLEIGLAAISNLIEIFSKFEDEFDEIAHKGFFLVYELYAHYTLIYKANMERLKNALTPTIAKKLAPINEKINRCIDLVNSNEKNLKISNDLKFNQEGKPIYKERTYNAK
;
A
#
# COMPACT_ATOMS: atom_id res chain seq x y z
N MET A 1 -11.82 0.93 -16.85
CA MET A 1 -10.75 1.71 -17.51
C MET A 1 -9.70 0.76 -18.09
N LYS A 2 -9.19 1.03 -19.30
CA LYS A 2 -8.09 0.27 -19.93
C LYS A 2 -6.84 1.14 -19.98
N LEU A 3 -5.71 0.63 -19.49
CA LEU A 3 -4.41 1.30 -19.53
C LEU A 3 -3.37 0.43 -20.25
N SER A 4 -2.34 1.08 -20.81
CA SER A 4 -1.14 0.39 -21.30
C SER A 4 -0.30 -0.12 -20.13
N LYS A 5 0.58 -1.09 -20.40
CA LYS A 5 1.50 -1.62 -19.39
C LYS A 5 2.37 -0.51 -18.79
N ASP A 6 2.88 0.38 -19.63
CA ASP A 6 3.80 1.42 -19.20
C ASP A 6 3.09 2.44 -18.29
N ASN A 7 1.85 2.82 -18.61
CA ASN A 7 1.06 3.71 -17.74
C ASN A 7 0.74 3.06 -16.39
N LEU A 8 0.58 1.73 -16.36
CA LEU A 8 0.39 0.98 -15.11
C LEU A 8 1.65 0.95 -14.25
N GLU A 9 2.81 0.74 -14.87
CA GLU A 9 4.08 0.73 -14.17
C GLU A 9 4.47 2.12 -13.67
N ILE A 10 4.21 3.17 -14.46
CA ILE A 10 4.41 4.57 -14.07
C ILE A 10 3.56 4.92 -12.85
N GLY A 11 2.25 4.64 -12.89
CA GLY A 11 1.38 4.97 -11.76
C GLY A 11 1.74 4.18 -10.49
N LEU A 12 2.13 2.92 -10.63
CA LEU A 12 2.58 2.12 -9.49
C LEU A 12 3.87 2.66 -8.88
N ALA A 13 4.84 3.08 -9.72
CA ALA A 13 6.08 3.69 -9.27
C ALA A 13 5.83 5.03 -8.57
N ALA A 14 4.95 5.88 -9.11
CA ALA A 14 4.58 7.15 -8.50
C ALA A 14 3.98 6.96 -7.09
N ILE A 15 3.04 6.02 -6.94
CA ILE A 15 2.44 5.70 -5.64
C ILE A 15 3.50 5.14 -4.66
N SER A 16 4.38 4.25 -5.13
CA SER A 16 5.47 3.72 -4.30
C SER A 16 6.39 4.83 -3.77
N ASN A 17 6.69 5.84 -4.60
CA ASN A 17 7.50 6.98 -4.20
C ASN A 17 6.77 7.89 -3.21
N LEU A 18 5.46 8.09 -3.37
CA LEU A 18 4.66 8.84 -2.38
C LEU A 18 4.70 8.16 -1.01
N ILE A 19 4.54 6.84 -0.95
CA ILE A 19 4.64 6.06 0.30
C ILE A 19 6.04 6.21 0.92
N GLU A 20 7.09 6.13 0.10
CA GLU A 20 8.48 6.30 0.55
C GLU A 20 8.72 7.67 1.20
N ILE A 21 8.15 8.75 0.65
CA ILE A 21 8.28 10.10 1.20
C ILE A 21 7.72 10.16 2.63
N PHE A 22 6.55 9.55 2.88
CA PHE A 22 5.98 9.46 4.22
C PHE A 22 6.80 8.62 5.20
N SER A 23 7.77 7.83 4.74
CA SER A 23 8.69 7.08 5.62
C SER A 23 9.95 7.87 5.96
N LYS A 24 10.12 9.08 5.42
CA LYS A 24 11.30 9.94 5.57
C LYS A 24 10.99 11.24 6.30
N PHE A 25 9.97 11.23 7.16
CA PHE A 25 9.70 12.36 8.04
C PHE A 25 10.87 12.56 9.01
N GLU A 26 11.17 13.82 9.33
CA GLU A 26 12.22 14.17 10.29
C GLU A 26 11.63 14.55 11.67
N ASP A 27 10.41 15.09 11.66
CA ASP A 27 9.67 15.55 12.85
C ASP A 27 8.51 14.63 13.23
N GLU A 28 7.66 15.06 14.16
CA GLU A 28 6.48 14.31 14.59
C GLU A 28 5.50 14.06 13.44
N PHE A 29 4.98 12.84 13.38
CA PHE A 29 3.96 12.45 12.42
C PHE A 29 2.58 12.92 12.90
N ASP A 30 2.25 14.16 12.57
CA ASP A 30 1.06 14.87 13.04
C ASP A 30 -0.23 14.48 12.30
N GLU A 31 -1.33 15.18 12.61
CA GLU A 31 -2.64 14.94 11.99
C GLU A 31 -2.64 15.18 10.46
N ILE A 32 -1.86 16.15 9.98
CA ILE A 32 -1.78 16.48 8.56
C ILE A 32 -1.03 15.36 7.83
N ALA A 33 0.12 14.93 8.36
CA ALA A 33 0.89 13.81 7.84
C ALA A 33 0.08 12.52 7.86
N HIS A 34 -0.66 12.27 8.95
CA HIS A 34 -1.54 11.11 9.10
C HIS A 34 -2.63 11.07 8.03
N LYS A 35 -3.34 12.18 7.83
CA LYS A 35 -4.35 12.28 6.77
C LYS A 35 -3.73 12.13 5.37
N GLY A 36 -2.58 12.74 5.14
CA GLY A 36 -1.84 12.63 3.88
C GLY A 36 -1.46 11.19 3.54
N PHE A 37 -0.88 10.47 4.49
CA PHE A 37 -0.52 9.06 4.33
C PHE A 37 -1.75 8.19 4.07
N PHE A 38 -2.84 8.42 4.80
CA PHE A 38 -4.07 7.66 4.62
C PHE A 38 -4.63 7.80 3.20
N LEU A 39 -4.63 9.01 2.63
CA LEU A 39 -5.06 9.24 1.25
C LEU A 39 -4.16 8.51 0.23
N VAL A 40 -2.84 8.49 0.44
CA VAL A 40 -1.92 7.73 -0.42
C VAL A 40 -2.16 6.23 -0.29
N TYR A 41 -2.43 5.73 0.92
CA TYR A 41 -2.77 4.33 1.16
C TYR A 41 -4.08 3.94 0.45
N GLU A 42 -5.13 4.75 0.54
CA GLU A 42 -6.38 4.51 -0.19
C GLU A 42 -6.18 4.52 -1.70
N LEU A 43 -5.40 5.48 -2.21
CA LEU A 43 -5.03 5.53 -3.62
C LEU A 43 -4.30 4.24 -4.04
N TYR A 44 -3.35 3.76 -3.24
CA TYR A 44 -2.67 2.49 -3.49
C TYR A 44 -3.64 1.30 -3.52
N ALA A 45 -4.57 1.22 -2.57
CA ALA A 45 -5.55 0.14 -2.49
C ALA A 45 -6.44 0.11 -3.75
N HIS A 46 -6.93 1.26 -4.20
CA HIS A 46 -7.71 1.37 -5.43
C HIS A 46 -6.88 1.10 -6.69
N TYR A 47 -5.66 1.65 -6.76
CA TYR A 47 -4.77 1.45 -7.89
C TYR A 47 -4.36 -0.02 -8.04
N THR A 48 -4.21 -0.75 -6.95
CA THR A 48 -3.94 -2.20 -6.96
C THR A 48 -5.04 -2.98 -7.68
N LEU A 49 -6.31 -2.60 -7.51
CA LEU A 49 -7.43 -3.23 -8.21
C LEU A 49 -7.37 -2.93 -9.72
N ILE A 50 -7.09 -1.67 -10.08
CA ILE A 50 -6.92 -1.24 -11.47
C ILE A 50 -5.75 -1.98 -12.12
N TYR A 51 -4.63 -2.09 -11.41
CA TYR A 51 -3.41 -2.75 -11.85
C TYR A 51 -3.63 -4.22 -12.12
N LYS A 52 -4.25 -4.95 -11.17
CA LYS A 52 -4.58 -6.38 -11.32
C LYS A 52 -5.43 -6.62 -12.56
N ALA A 53 -6.57 -5.95 -12.66
CA ALA A 53 -7.51 -6.14 -13.78
C ALA A 53 -6.87 -5.84 -15.15
N ASN A 54 -6.00 -4.82 -15.24
CA ASN A 54 -5.34 -4.50 -16.50
C ASN A 54 -4.17 -5.45 -16.84
N MET A 55 -3.40 -5.89 -15.85
CA MET A 55 -2.29 -6.81 -16.08
C MET A 55 -2.75 -8.21 -16.48
N GLU A 56 -3.83 -8.69 -15.86
CA GLU A 56 -4.50 -9.94 -16.25
C GLU A 56 -4.95 -9.86 -17.72
N ARG A 57 -5.59 -8.76 -18.12
CA ARG A 57 -6.01 -8.50 -19.51
C ARG A 57 -4.85 -8.42 -20.50
N LEU A 58 -3.77 -7.70 -20.16
CA LEU A 58 -2.68 -7.37 -21.09
C LEU A 58 -1.74 -8.53 -21.38
N LYS A 59 -1.51 -9.39 -20.39
CA LYS A 59 -0.39 -10.33 -20.42
C LYS A 59 -0.79 -11.78 -20.17
N ASN A 60 -2.08 -12.07 -19.94
CA ASN A 60 -2.47 -13.26 -19.19
C ASN A 60 -1.60 -13.42 -17.94
N ALA A 61 -1.20 -12.29 -17.31
CA ALA A 61 -0.23 -12.31 -16.24
C ALA A 61 -0.80 -13.12 -15.09
N LEU A 62 -0.10 -14.18 -14.70
CA LEU A 62 -0.50 -15.01 -13.59
C LEU A 62 -0.50 -14.17 -12.31
N THR A 63 -1.52 -14.35 -11.47
CA THR A 63 -1.67 -13.72 -10.16
C THR A 63 -0.38 -13.69 -9.31
N PRO A 64 0.49 -14.74 -9.30
CA PRO A 64 1.76 -14.70 -8.58
C PRO A 64 2.75 -13.62 -9.09
N THR A 65 2.75 -13.32 -10.38
CA THR A 65 3.62 -12.27 -10.95
C THR A 65 3.19 -10.89 -10.48
N ILE A 66 1.87 -10.66 -10.43
CA ILE A 66 1.30 -9.41 -9.93
C ILE A 66 1.59 -9.27 -8.43
N ALA A 67 1.42 -10.34 -7.64
CA ALA A 67 1.74 -10.33 -6.22
C ALA A 67 3.20 -9.97 -5.95
N LYS A 68 4.16 -10.57 -6.68
CA LYS A 68 5.59 -10.24 -6.58
C LYS A 68 5.90 -8.77 -6.88
N LYS A 69 5.15 -8.14 -7.79
CA LYS A 69 5.34 -6.72 -8.12
C LYS A 69 4.81 -5.77 -7.04
N LEU A 70 3.76 -6.17 -6.34
CA LEU A 70 3.12 -5.38 -5.28
C LEU A 70 3.79 -5.57 -3.91
N ALA A 71 4.41 -6.73 -3.66
CA ALA A 71 5.02 -7.06 -2.37
C ALA A 71 6.01 -6.00 -1.85
N PRO A 72 6.94 -5.45 -2.65
CA PRO A 72 7.85 -4.41 -2.16
C PRO A 72 7.13 -3.13 -1.71
N ILE A 73 5.96 -2.83 -2.29
CA ILE A 73 5.18 -1.63 -1.93
C ILE A 73 4.42 -1.89 -0.63
N ASN A 74 3.85 -3.09 -0.46
CA ASN A 74 3.26 -3.54 0.79
C ASN A 74 4.28 -3.47 1.94
N GLU A 75 5.52 -3.89 1.69
CA GLU A 75 6.60 -3.83 2.67
C GLU A 75 6.93 -2.38 3.08
N LYS A 76 6.99 -1.45 2.12
CA LYS A 76 7.15 -0.02 2.40
C LYS A 76 6.04 0.54 3.28
N ILE A 77 4.78 0.17 3.01
CA ILE A 77 3.64 0.57 3.84
C ILE A 77 3.80 0.04 5.26
N ASN A 78 4.09 -1.25 5.41
CA ASN A 78 4.30 -1.86 6.73
C ASN A 78 5.41 -1.14 7.51
N ARG A 79 6.54 -0.88 6.85
CA ARG A 79 7.67 -0.17 7.44
C ARG A 79 7.30 1.26 7.85
N CYS A 80 6.56 1.99 7.02
CA CYS A 80 6.07 3.33 7.35
C CYS A 80 5.23 3.29 8.63
N ILE A 81 4.29 2.34 8.72
CA ILE A 81 3.43 2.17 9.91
C ILE A 81 4.28 1.84 11.14
N ASP A 82 5.28 0.95 11.02
CA ASP A 82 6.19 0.61 12.11
C ASP A 82 7.00 1.82 12.59
N LEU A 83 7.55 2.62 11.66
CA LEU A 83 8.29 3.83 11.98
C LEU A 83 7.41 4.83 12.73
N VAL A 84 6.23 5.14 12.21
CA VAL A 84 5.27 6.06 12.85
C VAL A 84 4.92 5.55 14.24
N ASN A 85 4.59 4.26 14.38
CA ASN A 85 4.14 3.69 15.63
C ASN A 85 5.25 3.50 16.67
N SER A 86 6.52 3.48 16.28
CA SER A 86 7.66 3.31 17.20
C SER A 86 7.91 4.53 18.09
N ASN A 87 7.52 5.74 17.68
CA ASN A 87 7.72 6.97 18.45
C ASN A 87 6.43 7.43 19.12
N GLU A 88 6.41 7.54 20.45
CA GLU A 88 5.24 7.92 21.27
C GLU A 88 4.63 9.29 20.91
N LYS A 89 5.44 10.21 20.40
CA LYS A 89 4.99 11.56 20.02
C LYS A 89 4.17 11.59 18.74
N ASN A 90 4.28 10.56 17.90
CA ASN A 90 3.56 10.49 16.64
C ASN A 90 2.10 10.11 16.83
N LEU A 91 1.24 10.67 15.97
CA LEU A 91 -0.13 10.18 15.82
C LEU A 91 -0.10 8.78 15.20
N LYS A 92 -0.59 7.80 15.96
CA LYS A 92 -0.47 6.38 15.62
C LYS A 92 -1.36 6.00 14.44
N ILE A 93 -0.82 5.14 13.59
CA ILE A 93 -1.56 4.50 12.50
C ILE A 93 -1.98 3.10 12.94
N SER A 94 -3.20 2.69 12.60
CA SER A 94 -3.66 1.34 12.92
C SER A 94 -2.78 0.27 12.25
N ASN A 95 -2.31 -0.70 13.05
CA ASN A 95 -1.58 -1.88 12.54
C ASN A 95 -2.45 -2.75 11.62
N ASP A 96 -3.77 -2.56 11.61
CA ASP A 96 -4.68 -3.32 10.76
C ASP A 96 -4.55 -2.95 9.28
N LEU A 97 -3.95 -1.79 8.98
CA LEU A 97 -3.62 -1.35 7.62
C LEU A 97 -2.38 -2.04 7.04
N LYS A 98 -1.64 -2.81 7.86
CA LYS A 98 -0.51 -3.58 7.36
C LYS A 98 -0.95 -4.73 6.47
N PHE A 99 -0.02 -5.21 5.65
CA PHE A 99 -0.18 -6.37 4.78
C PHE A 99 0.50 -7.60 5.37
N ASN A 100 -0.15 -8.75 5.25
CA ASN A 100 0.44 -10.05 5.57
C ASN A 100 1.42 -10.53 4.45
N GLN A 101 2.00 -11.71 4.61
CA GLN A 101 2.91 -12.31 3.62
C GLN A 101 2.24 -12.62 2.27
N GLU A 102 0.91 -12.75 2.24
CA GLU A 102 0.13 -12.93 1.01
C GLU A 102 -0.23 -11.60 0.32
N GLY A 103 0.16 -10.47 0.91
CA GLY A 103 -0.18 -9.14 0.41
C GLY A 103 -1.64 -8.75 0.61
N LYS A 104 -2.32 -9.33 1.62
CA LYS A 104 -3.67 -8.96 2.06
C LYS A 104 -3.59 -8.03 3.28
N PRO A 105 -4.42 -6.98 3.36
CA PRO A 105 -4.53 -6.18 4.57
C PRO A 105 -5.00 -7.00 5.78
N ILE A 106 -4.43 -6.77 6.95
CA ILE A 106 -4.72 -7.53 8.18
C ILE A 106 -6.19 -7.36 8.64
N TYR A 107 -6.79 -6.18 8.47
CA TYR A 107 -8.22 -5.99 8.84
C TYR A 107 -9.17 -6.94 8.11
N LYS A 108 -8.81 -7.43 6.92
CA LYS A 108 -9.64 -8.38 6.17
C LYS A 108 -9.57 -9.80 6.72
N GLU A 109 -8.58 -10.15 7.54
CA GLU A 109 -8.50 -11.47 8.20
C GLU A 109 -9.40 -11.54 9.44
N ARG A 110 -9.56 -10.42 10.16
CA ARG A 110 -10.44 -10.35 11.35
C ARG A 110 -11.90 -10.62 11.03
N THR A 111 -12.37 -10.27 9.83
CA THR A 111 -13.74 -10.56 9.37
C THR A 111 -13.97 -12.04 9.02
N TYR A 112 -12.90 -12.83 8.76
CA TYR A 112 -13.03 -14.27 8.48
C TYR A 112 -12.93 -15.14 9.74
N ASN A 113 -12.23 -14.67 10.77
CA ASN A 113 -12.04 -15.42 12.02
C ASN A 113 -13.14 -15.19 13.07
N ALA A 114 -14.16 -14.38 12.76
CA ALA A 114 -15.34 -14.19 13.58
C ALA A 114 -16.48 -15.13 13.16
N LYS A 115 -16.21 -16.44 13.13
CA LYS A 115 -17.21 -17.50 12.96
C LYS A 115 -17.08 -18.54 14.06
#